data_AF-A0A967IDF7-F1
#
_entry.id   AF-A0A967IDF7-F1
#
_cell.length_a   1.000
_cell.length_b   1.000
_cell.length_c   1.000
_cell.angle_alpha   90.00
_cell.angle_beta   90.00
_cell.angle_gamma   90.00
#
_symmetry.space_group_name_H-M   'P 1'
#
loop_
_entity.id
_entity.type
_entity.pdbx_description
1 polymer ?
#
loop_
_entity_poly.entity_id
_entity_poly.type
_entity_poly.pdbx_seq_one_letter_code
_entity_poly.pdbx_strand_id
1 'polypeptide(L)' 'RVASLQQALAAMGVEQGDCVAGYLPNIPDTVVAMLAATSLGAVWSSCSPDFGFNA' A
#
# COMPACT_ATOMS: atom_id res chain seq x y z
N ARG A 1 -5.08 -9.10 9.20
CA ARG A 1 -3.98 -8.23 8.75
C ARG A 1 -4.40 -7.41 7.53
N VAL A 2 -4.70 -8.04 6.39
CA VAL A 2 -5.20 -7.33 5.18
C VAL A 2 -6.45 -6.52 5.47
N ALA A 3 -7.52 -7.15 5.98
CA ALA A 3 -8.78 -6.44 6.28
C ALA A 3 -8.59 -5.25 7.24
N SER A 4 -7.77 -5.41 8.29
CA SER A 4 -7.47 -4.34 9.25
C SER A 4 -6.76 -3.15 8.59
N LEU A 5 -5.77 -3.40 7.73
CA LEU A 5 -5.07 -2.34 7.01
C LEU A 5 -5.95 -1.71 5.93
N GLN A 6 -6.77 -2.52 5.24
CA GLN A 6 -7.76 -2.03 4.28
C GLN A 6 -8.74 -1.06 4.95
N GLN A 7 -9.26 -1.40 6.13
CA GLN A 7 -10.15 -0.53 6.90
C GLN A 7 -9.46 0.77 7.30
N ALA A 8 -8.18 0.71 7.69
CA ALA A 8 -7.40 1.91 7.99
C ALA A 8 -7.21 2.79 6.75
N LEU A 9 -6.89 2.20 5.59
CA LEU A 9 -6.76 2.92 4.32
C LEU A 9 -8.08 3.60 3.92
N ALA A 10 -9.21 2.88 4.02
CA ALA A 10 -10.53 3.45 3.77
C ALA A 10 -10.89 4.59 4.74
N ALA A 11 -10.53 4.45 6.02
CA ALA A 11 -10.73 5.50 7.02
C ALA A 11 -9.86 6.74 6.76
N MET A 12 -8.72 6.58 6.07
CA MET A 12 -7.90 7.69 5.57
C MET A 12 -8.41 8.27 4.25
N GLY A 13 -9.52 7.76 3.72
CA GLY A 13 -10.17 8.26 2.50
C GLY A 13 -9.68 7.64 1.20
N VAL A 14 -8.87 6.58 1.25
CA VAL A 14 -8.44 5.88 0.03
C VAL A 14 -9.64 5.25 -0.66
N GLU A 15 -9.84 5.60 -1.93
CA GLU A 15 -10.94 5.15 -2.77
C GLU A 15 -10.48 4.47 -4.05
N GLN A 16 -11.43 3.96 -4.83
CA GLN A 16 -11.15 3.30 -6.10
C GLN A 16 -10.46 4.26 -7.06
N GLY A 17 -9.35 3.82 -7.66
CA GLY A 17 -8.57 4.63 -8.60
C GLY A 17 -7.46 5.46 -7.94
N ASP A 18 -7.44 5.60 -6.62
CA ASP A 18 -6.33 6.27 -5.92
C ASP A 18 -5.02 5.50 -6.09
N CYS A 19 -3.91 6.22 -6.09
CA CYS A 19 -2.58 5.63 -6.11
C CYS A 19 -2.01 5.52 -4.69
N VAL A 20 -1.66 4.31 -4.27
CA VAL A 20 -0.99 4.02 -3.00
C VAL A 20 0.44 3.59 -3.27
N ALA A 21 1.41 4.42 -2.87
CA ALA A 21 2.83 4.11 -3.00
C ALA A 21 3.37 3.46 -1.72
N GLY A 22 3.96 2.27 -1.84
CA GLY A 22 4.64 1.57 -0.76
C GLY A 22 6.15 1.69 -0.87
N TYR A 23 6.78 2.43 0.06
CA TYR A 23 8.22 2.43 0.28
C TYR A 23 8.57 1.43 1.40
N LEU A 24 8.64 0.14 1.05
CA LEU A 24 8.64 -0.96 2.00
C LEU A 24 9.64 -2.07 1.60
N PRO A 25 10.30 -2.75 2.56
CA PRO A 25 11.22 -3.85 2.25
C PRO A 25 10.49 -5.11 1.75
N ASN A 26 11.23 -6.10 1.27
CA ASN A 26 10.65 -7.39 0.83
C ASN A 26 10.28 -8.28 2.03
N ILE A 27 9.15 -7.97 2.68
CA ILE A 27 8.60 -8.70 3.83
C ILE A 27 7.10 -8.98 3.63
N PRO A 28 6.50 -9.93 4.37
CA PRO A 28 5.09 -10.26 4.22
C PRO A 28 4.13 -9.08 4.41
N ASP A 29 4.45 -8.13 5.29
CA ASP A 29 3.63 -6.94 5.52
C ASP A 29 3.53 -6.03 4.28
N THR A 30 4.51 -6.07 3.37
CA THR A 30 4.44 -5.38 2.07
C THR A 30 3.38 -5.99 1.17
N VAL A 31 3.25 -7.31 1.16
CA VAL A 31 2.16 -8.00 0.45
C VAL A 31 0.82 -7.69 1.11
N VAL A 32 0.77 -7.62 2.44
CA VAL A 32 -0.44 -7.20 3.17
C VAL A 32 -0.88 -5.79 2.76
N ALA A 33 0.05 -4.83 2.65
CA ALA A 33 -0.22 -3.47 2.21
C ALA A 33 -0.72 -3.41 0.77
N MET A 34 -0.06 -4.12 -0.14
CA MET A 34 -0.49 -4.23 -1.54
C MET A 34 -1.91 -4.82 -1.64
N LEU A 35 -2.18 -5.94 -0.97
CA LEU A 35 -3.51 -6.57 -0.98
C LEU A 35 -4.59 -5.66 -0.36
N ALA A 36 -4.26 -4.94 0.71
CA ALA A 36 -5.18 -4.02 1.35
C ALA A 36 -5.56 -2.86 0.41
N ALA A 37 -4.57 -2.20 -0.21
CA ALA A 37 -4.80 -1.12 -1.16
C ALA A 37 -5.59 -1.60 -2.40
N THR A 38 -5.14 -2.68 -3.03
CA THR A 38 -5.79 -3.22 -4.23
C THR A 38 -7.21 -3.74 -3.97
N SER A 39 -7.52 -4.23 -2.77
CA SER A 39 -8.89 -4.63 -2.40
C SER A 39 -9.89 -3.47 -2.33
N LEU A 40 -9.42 -2.23 -2.20
CA LEU A 40 -10.24 -1.01 -2.31
C LEU A 40 -10.47 -0.57 -3.77
N GLY A 41 -9.85 -1.26 -4.73
CA GLY A 41 -9.78 -0.78 -6.11
C GLY A 41 -8.73 0.31 -6.32
N ALA A 42 -7.86 0.56 -5.34
CA ALA A 42 -6.72 1.47 -5.49
C ALA A 42 -5.60 0.81 -6.31
N VAL A 43 -4.79 1.64 -6.97
CA VAL A 43 -3.59 1.24 -7.70
C VAL A 43 -2.40 1.18 -6.73
N TRP A 44 -1.70 0.06 -6.70
CA TRP A 44 -0.49 -0.09 -5.91
C TRP A 44 0.76 0.26 -6.72
N SER A 45 1.65 1.08 -6.13
CA SER A 45 2.98 1.36 -6.65
C SER A 45 4.04 0.91 -5.63
N SER A 46 4.98 0.08 -6.06
CA SER A 46 6.03 -0.45 -5.18
C SER A 46 7.34 0.32 -5.39
N CYS A 47 7.91 0.85 -4.31
CA CYS A 47 9.22 1.50 -4.30
C CYS A 47 10.13 0.77 -3.31
N SER A 48 11.25 0.21 -3.78
CA SER A 48 12.21 -0.44 -2.88
C SER A 48 12.85 0.60 -1.98
N PRO A 49 13.06 0.33 -0.68
CA PRO A 49 13.85 1.20 0.18
C PRO A 49 15.28 1.42 -0.33
N ASP A 50 15.77 0.55 -1.21
CA ASP A 50 17.10 0.66 -1.83
C ASP A 50 17.27 1.93 -2.68
N PHE A 51 16.19 2.56 -3.15
CA PHE A 51 16.26 3.81 -3.90
C PHE A 51 16.70 5.01 -3.04
N GLY A 52 16.67 4.88 -1.70
CA GLY A 52 16.97 5.99 -0.80
C GLY A 52 15.87 7.07 -0.79
N PHE A 53 16.05 8.10 0.03
CA PHE A 53 15.04 9.14 0.26
C PHE A 53 15.16 10.37 -0.68
N ASN A 54 16.19 10.40 -1.52
CA ASN A 54 16.45 11.45 -2.52
C ASN A 54 16.06 11.02 -3.94
N ALA A 55 15.31 9.92 -4.07
CA ALA A 55 14.81 9.43 -5.35
C ALA A 55 13.66 10.30 -5.89
#